data_AF-A0A917ANE5-F1
#
_entry.id   AF-A0A917ANE5-F1
#
_cell.length_a   1.000
_cell.length_b   1.000
_cell.length_c   1.000
_cell.angle_alpha   90.00
_cell.angle_beta   90.00
_cell.angle_gamma   90.00
#
_symmetry.space_group_name_H-M   'P 1'
#
loop_
_entity.id
_entity.type
_entity.pdbx_description
1 polymer ?
#
loop_
_entity_poly.entity_id
_entity_poly.type
_entity_poly.pdbx_seq_one_letter_code
_entity_poly.pdbx_strand_id
1 'polypeptide(L)'
;MANLQSVADAIVEAVTGKKVTHAPKVETKAVYIRTYGVDADGVKAFIEFIYSKKWAGKVDITGGDMWVKCETAELVGSMVDEAKAFVEGKGWWYNVYDVK
;
A
#
# COMPACT_ATOMS: atom_id res chain seq x y z
N MET A 1 23.07 -2.17 -26.66
CA MET A 1 23.84 -2.82 -25.58
C MET A 1 23.00 -3.95 -25.04
N ALA A 2 23.50 -5.20 -25.09
CA ALA A 2 22.78 -6.33 -24.52
C ALA A 2 22.88 -6.25 -22.99
N ASN A 3 21.73 -6.11 -22.33
CA ASN A 3 21.60 -6.23 -20.88
C ASN A 3 22.05 -7.65 -20.47
N LEU A 4 22.95 -7.80 -19.48
CA LEU A 4 23.42 -9.10 -18.96
C LEU A 4 22.30 -10.12 -18.69
N GLN A 5 21.09 -9.66 -18.32
CA GLN A 5 19.90 -10.50 -18.16
C GLN A 5 19.51 -11.21 -19.45
N SER A 6 19.57 -10.52 -20.60
CA SER A 6 19.23 -11.11 -21.90
C SER A 6 20.20 -12.22 -22.32
N VAL A 7 21.46 -12.11 -21.89
CA VAL A 7 22.48 -13.16 -22.12
C VAL A 7 22.20 -14.36 -21.22
N ALA A 8 21.86 -14.13 -19.95
CA ALA A 8 21.51 -15.20 -19.01
C ALA A 8 20.26 -15.98 -19.47
N ASP A 9 19.22 -15.27 -19.91
CA ASP A 9 17.97 -15.87 -20.39
C ASP A 9 18.22 -16.75 -21.63
N ALA A 10 19.07 -16.31 -22.56
CA ALA A 10 19.45 -17.07 -23.74
C ALA A 10 20.24 -18.35 -23.40
N ILE A 11 21.13 -18.30 -22.40
CA ILE A 11 21.87 -19.47 -21.93
C ILE A 11 20.91 -20.49 -21.30
N VAL A 12 19.97 -20.05 -20.46
CA VAL A 12 19.00 -20.93 -19.82
C VAL A 12 18.09 -21.59 -20.86
N GLU A 13 17.62 -20.85 -21.85
CA GLU A 13 16.81 -21.39 -22.95
C GLU A 13 17.59 -22.42 -23.78
N ALA A 14 18.87 -22.16 -24.08
CA ALA A 14 19.72 -23.08 -24.83
C ALA A 14 20.02 -24.39 -24.07
N VAL A 15 20.20 -24.33 -22.75
CA VAL A 15 20.51 -25.52 -21.92
C VAL A 15 19.26 -26.34 -21.62
N THR A 16 18.12 -25.69 -21.39
CA THR A 16 16.92 -26.36 -20.88
C THR A 16 15.86 -26.62 -21.96
N GLY A 17 15.98 -25.99 -23.13
CA GLY A 17 14.98 -26.03 -24.20
C GLY A 17 13.66 -25.35 -23.83
N LYS A 18 13.62 -24.62 -22.71
CA LYS A 18 12.43 -23.93 -22.20
C LYS A 18 12.61 -22.43 -22.25
N LYS A 19 11.62 -21.75 -22.83
CA LYS A 19 11.60 -20.30 -22.92
C LYS A 19 11.49 -19.68 -21.52
N VAL A 20 12.43 -18.81 -21.16
CA VAL A 20 12.38 -18.09 -19.89
C VAL A 20 11.28 -17.04 -19.99
N THR A 21 10.20 -17.26 -19.25
CA THR A 21 9.09 -16.32 -19.16
C THR A 21 9.21 -15.61 -17.83
N HIS A 22 9.65 -14.34 -17.86
CA HIS A 22 9.63 -13.52 -16.66
C HIS A 22 8.17 -13.17 -16.36
N ALA A 23 7.69 -13.55 -15.19
CA ALA A 23 6.41 -13.05 -14.69
C ALA A 23 6.47 -11.51 -14.70
N PRO A 24 5.38 -10.81 -15.06
CA PRO A 24 5.36 -9.36 -15.02
C PRO A 24 5.78 -8.92 -13.61
N LYS A 25 6.73 -7.98 -13.55
CA LYS A 25 7.18 -7.38 -12.29
C LYS A 25 5.94 -6.75 -11.65
N VAL A 26 5.37 -7.42 -10.66
CA VAL A 26 4.28 -6.84 -9.88
C VAL A 26 4.95 -5.72 -9.09
N GLU A 27 4.83 -4.49 -9.58
CA GLU A 27 5.19 -3.31 -8.79
C GLU A 27 4.21 -3.24 -7.61
N THR A 28 4.50 -3.95 -6.54
CA THR A 28 3.94 -3.65 -5.22
C THR A 28 4.56 -2.33 -4.77
N LYS A 29 4.05 -1.21 -5.31
CA LYS A 29 4.33 0.11 -4.77
C LYS A 29 3.75 0.12 -3.37
N ALA A 30 4.60 0.43 -2.38
CA ALA A 30 4.12 0.74 -1.06
C ALA A 30 3.27 2.01 -1.15
N VAL A 31 2.12 2.01 -0.49
CA VAL A 31 1.17 3.13 -0.51
C VAL A 31 0.66 3.40 0.90
N TYR A 32 0.49 4.65 1.28
CA TYR A 32 -0.29 5.01 2.47
C TYR A 32 -1.67 5.57 2.10
N ILE A 33 -2.69 5.22 2.89
CA ILE A 33 -4.03 5.82 2.83
C ILE A 33 -4.14 6.86 3.94
N ARG A 34 -4.55 8.06 3.57
CA ARG A 34 -4.77 9.18 4.49
C ARG A 34 -6.22 9.61 4.48
N THR A 35 -6.83 9.70 5.66
CA THR A 35 -8.18 10.24 5.88
C THR A 35 -8.13 11.50 6.77
N TYR A 36 -9.13 12.37 6.62
CA TYR A 36 -9.26 13.66 7.32
C TYR A 36 -10.66 13.81 7.91
N GLY A 37 -10.78 14.61 8.98
CA GLY A 37 -12.07 14.92 9.60
C GLY A 37 -12.63 13.79 10.44
N VAL A 38 -11.73 12.95 10.95
CA VAL A 38 -12.09 11.83 11.82
C VAL A 38 -12.32 12.35 13.23
N ASP A 39 -13.46 11.99 13.83
CA ASP A 39 -13.78 12.26 15.22
C ASP A 39 -13.05 11.30 16.18
N ALA A 40 -13.19 11.49 17.49
CA ALA A 40 -12.47 10.67 18.48
C ALA A 40 -12.80 9.17 18.37
N ASP A 41 -14.07 8.83 18.11
CA ASP A 41 -14.51 7.44 17.95
C ASP A 41 -14.00 6.82 16.64
N GLY A 42 -13.95 7.59 15.57
CA GLY A 42 -13.34 7.20 14.31
C GLY A 42 -11.84 6.99 14.44
N VAL A 43 -11.13 7.83 15.20
CA VAL A 43 -9.70 7.65 15.48
C VAL A 43 -9.47 6.34 16.23
N LYS A 44 -10.30 6.05 17.24
CA LYS A 44 -10.25 4.77 17.96
C LYS A 44 -10.48 3.60 17.00
N ALA A 45 -11.51 3.67 16.15
CA ALA A 45 -11.81 2.62 15.18
C ALA A 45 -10.66 2.42 14.16
N PHE A 46 -10.01 3.50 13.73
CA PHE A 46 -8.84 3.44 12.87
C PHE A 46 -7.67 2.73 13.55
N ILE A 47 -7.37 3.08 14.81
CA ILE A 47 -6.30 2.46 15.60
C ILE A 47 -6.58 0.97 15.81
N GLU A 48 -7.81 0.60 16.17
CA GLU A 48 -8.22 -0.80 16.34
C GLU A 48 -8.07 -1.59 15.04
N PHE A 49 -8.47 -0.99 13.91
CA PHE A 49 -8.32 -1.61 12.59
C PHE A 49 -6.86 -1.88 12.24
N ILE A 50 -5.99 -0.86 12.25
CA ILE A 50 -4.56 -1.05 11.91
C ILE A 50 -3.87 -2.03 12.87
N TYR A 51 -4.22 -2.01 14.16
CA TYR A 51 -3.67 -2.93 15.14
C TYR A 51 -4.12 -4.38 14.89
N SER A 52 -5.40 -4.60 14.57
CA SER A 52 -5.92 -5.93 14.22
C SER A 52 -5.22 -6.53 12.99
N LYS A 53 -4.78 -5.68 12.07
CA LYS A 53 -4.05 -6.07 10.85
C LYS A 53 -2.54 -6.13 11.04
N LYS A 54 -2.02 -5.73 12.21
CA LYS A 54 -0.59 -5.55 12.49
C LYS A 54 0.08 -4.58 11.51
N TRP A 55 -0.67 -3.57 11.07
CA TRP A 55 -0.17 -2.51 10.20
C TRP A 55 0.36 -1.35 11.03
N ALA A 56 1.43 -0.73 10.56
CA ALA A 56 1.86 0.54 11.12
C ALA A 56 0.96 1.68 10.61
N GLY A 57 0.91 2.78 11.34
CA GLY A 57 0.14 3.97 10.99
C GLY A 57 0.42 5.11 11.95
N LYS A 58 -0.07 6.31 11.63
CA LYS A 58 0.04 7.51 12.45
C LYS A 58 -1.28 8.26 12.53
N VAL A 59 -1.44 9.00 13.62
CA VAL A 59 -2.57 9.89 13.88
C VAL A 59 -2.01 11.28 14.16
N ASP A 60 -2.33 12.25 13.29
CA ASP A 60 -1.93 13.65 13.40
C ASP A 60 -3.16 14.50 13.78
N ILE A 61 -3.13 15.13 14.95
CA ILE A 61 -4.18 16.07 15.38
C ILE A 61 -3.77 17.47 14.92
N THR A 62 -4.49 18.03 13.94
CA THR A 62 -4.15 19.37 13.43
C THR A 62 -4.98 20.42 14.17
N GLY A 63 -4.31 21.26 14.96
CA GLY A 63 -4.94 22.33 15.74
C GLY A 63 -5.39 23.50 14.86
N GLY A 64 -6.63 23.94 15.03
CA GLY A 64 -7.25 25.04 14.28
C GLY A 64 -8.75 24.88 14.22
N ASP A 65 -9.22 23.70 13.76
CA ASP A 65 -10.64 23.38 13.57
C ASP A 65 -11.03 21.94 14.00
N MET A 66 -10.23 21.28 14.86
CA MET A 66 -10.43 19.90 15.35
C MET A 66 -10.62 18.82 14.27
N TRP A 67 -9.73 18.77 13.27
CA TRP A 67 -9.72 17.68 12.29
C TRP A 67 -8.56 16.74 12.63
N VAL A 68 -8.86 15.46 12.85
CA VAL A 68 -7.83 14.44 13.00
C VAL A 68 -7.54 13.82 11.64
N LYS A 69 -6.25 13.68 11.35
CA LYS A 69 -5.73 13.00 10.17
C LYS A 69 -5.21 11.64 10.60
N CYS A 70 -5.68 10.58 9.94
CA CYS A 70 -5.19 9.23 10.15
C CYS A 70 -4.49 8.73 8.88
N GLU A 71 -3.34 8.09 9.02
CA GLU A 71 -2.54 7.61 7.89
C GLU A 71 -2.01 6.20 8.17
N THR A 72 -2.20 5.26 7.23
CA THR A 72 -1.56 3.93 7.30
C THR A 72 -0.09 4.04 6.91
N ALA A 73 0.76 3.11 7.34
CA ALA A 73 2.11 2.96 6.79
C ALA A 73 2.06 2.28 5.41
N GLU A 74 3.23 1.95 4.87
CA GLU A 74 3.44 1.27 3.59
C GLU A 74 2.56 0.00 3.44
N LEU A 75 1.45 0.14 2.72
CA LEU A 75 0.56 -0.94 2.32
C LEU A 75 0.97 -1.46 0.94
N VAL A 76 0.86 -2.76 0.72
CA VAL A 76 1.17 -3.39 -0.57
C VAL A 76 0.04 -4.31 -1.02
N GLY A 77 -0.21 -4.34 -2.34
CA GLY A 77 -1.17 -5.26 -2.95
C GLY A 77 -2.57 -5.18 -2.31
N SER A 78 -3.10 -6.32 -1.88
CA SER A 78 -4.44 -6.44 -1.30
C SER A 78 -4.65 -5.66 0.00
N MET A 79 -3.58 -5.26 0.69
CA MET A 79 -3.68 -4.40 1.88
C MET A 79 -4.27 -3.03 1.52
N VAL A 80 -3.98 -2.52 0.32
CA VAL A 80 -4.49 -1.24 -0.16
C VAL A 80 -6.01 -1.32 -0.33
N ASP A 81 -6.53 -2.39 -0.94
CA ASP A 81 -7.96 -2.55 -1.18
C ASP A 81 -8.73 -2.75 0.13
N GLU A 82 -8.15 -3.49 1.07
CA GLU A 82 -8.72 -3.67 2.40
C GLU A 82 -8.77 -2.36 3.21
N ALA A 83 -7.71 -1.56 3.15
CA ALA A 83 -7.69 -0.25 3.78
C ALA A 83 -8.71 0.72 3.13
N LYS A 84 -8.87 0.68 1.80
CA LYS A 84 -9.92 1.46 1.11
C LYS A 84 -11.31 1.04 1.58
N ALA A 85 -11.60 -0.26 1.58
CA ALA A 85 -12.90 -0.77 1.99
C ALA A 85 -13.26 -0.37 3.42
N PHE A 86 -12.30 -0.37 4.34
CA PHE A 86 -12.50 0.11 5.70
C PHE A 86 -12.90 1.60 5.73
N VAL A 87 -12.15 2.45 5.02
CA VAL A 87 -12.35 3.91 5.03
C VAL A 87 -13.63 4.30 4.29
N GLU A 88 -13.94 3.64 3.17
CA GLU A 88 -15.19 3.78 2.42
C GLU A 88 -16.41 3.33 3.25
N GLY A 89 -16.29 2.22 3.98
CA GLY A 89 -17.37 1.72 4.86
C GLY A 89 -17.72 2.68 6.00
N LYS A 90 -16.84 3.62 6.32
CA LYS A 90 -17.06 4.70 7.29
C LYS A 90 -17.57 6.00 6.64
N GLY A 91 -17.66 6.06 5.32
CA GLY A 91 -18.01 7.27 4.57
C GLY A 91 -16.95 8.36 4.66
N TRP A 92 -15.69 7.99 4.92
CA TRP A 92 -14.60 8.95 5.08
C TRP A 92 -13.93 9.24 3.74
N TRP A 93 -13.53 10.49 3.55
CA TRP A 93 -12.72 10.88 2.41
C TRP A 93 -11.28 10.38 2.58
N TYR A 94 -10.67 9.89 1.51
CA TYR A 94 -9.30 9.38 1.56
C TYR A 94 -8.48 9.69 0.32
N ASN A 95 -7.16 9.81 0.52
CA ASN A 95 -6.16 9.88 -0.55
C ASN A 95 -5.17 8.72 -0.45
N VAL A 96 -4.76 8.24 -1.62
CA VAL A 96 -3.80 7.16 -1.83
C VAL A 96 -2.50 7.79 -2.33
N TYR A 97 -1.40 7.55 -1.63
CA TYR A 97 -0.09 8.13 -2.00
C TYR A 97 0.94 7.02 -2.23
N ASP A 98 1.63 7.09 -3.37
CA ASP A 98 2.78 6.22 -3.63
C ASP A 98 3.98 6.61 -2.76
N VAL A 99 4.65 5.60 -2.21
CA VAL A 99 5.96 5.75 -1.58
C VAL A 99 7.01 5.78 -2.69
N LYS A 100 7.77 6.87 -2.77
CA LYS A 100 8.84 7.08 -3.75
C LYS A 100 10.16 6.49 -3.28
#